data_AF-A0A7X7UFH8-F1
#
_entry.id   AF-A0A7X7UFH8-F1
#
_cell.length_a   1.000
_cell.length_b   1.000
_cell.length_c   1.000
_cell.angle_alpha   90.00
_cell.angle_beta   90.00
_cell.angle_gamma   90.00
#
_symmetry.space_group_name_H-M   'P 1'
#
loop_
_entity.id
_entity.type
_entity.pdbx_description
1 polymer ?
#
loop_
_entity_poly.entity_id
_entity_poly.type
_entity_poly.pdbx_seq_one_letter_code
_entity_poly.pdbx_strand_id
1 'polypeptide(L)'
;MKQRAHTWLALRAIALLRDEGSQSHQWFVDLIEPYAKAAAVGAWIPDLQESKKGSGNLDNHVLKMVPYLGDLKKKFVVKKEKLLEDLGSERQVTALLRQDQSLDSAWWQTPYKADPSPGQHLANRAMALTITIKDLLILGNQQIQDYLPGKVSFIGDVDKNTLARQEEVATFLFMLSHFIADAGMPCHCDGRVLTNYKGKLHKQLEARWDKKIGTFFEKEDFLQSKLSAKDILAKVREVDAKFKMTFQPAIPDLDKDHDVWNEMMTIARGSFALSSVIVPPKKIPYDSDDLISLDEVFAADKAPVSGEEFDRAVLHDAVLNIAMIWKHVANAFN
;
A
#
# COMPACT_ATOMS: atom_id res chain seq x y z
N MET A 1 3.30 -6.92 4.08
CA MET A 1 2.86 -8.16 3.40
C MET A 1 4.11 -8.98 3.11
N LYS A 2 4.04 -10.11 2.39
CA LYS A 2 5.27 -10.82 1.96
C LYS A 2 5.82 -10.26 0.66
N GLN A 3 7.13 -10.45 0.43
CA GLN A 3 7.86 -9.99 -0.75
C GLN A 3 7.11 -10.27 -2.06
N ARG A 4 6.65 -11.50 -2.25
CA ARG A 4 5.85 -11.91 -3.40
C ARG A 4 4.63 -11.02 -3.63
N ALA A 5 3.86 -10.77 -2.57
CA ALA A 5 2.66 -9.95 -2.65
C ALA A 5 3.01 -8.51 -3.00
N HIS A 6 4.05 -7.94 -2.40
CA HIS A 6 4.54 -6.61 -2.74
C HIS A 6 4.97 -6.50 -4.21
N THR A 7 5.70 -7.48 -4.76
CA THR A 7 6.05 -7.52 -6.19
C THR A 7 4.80 -7.43 -7.06
N TRP A 8 3.84 -8.32 -6.79
CA TRP A 8 2.64 -8.44 -7.61
C TRP A 8 1.80 -7.16 -7.55
N LEU A 9 1.61 -6.59 -6.35
CA LEU A 9 0.86 -5.35 -6.15
C LEU A 9 1.45 -4.18 -6.95
N ALA A 10 2.77 -3.98 -6.85
CA ALA A 10 3.47 -2.91 -7.55
C ALA A 10 3.38 -3.05 -9.08
N LEU A 11 3.61 -4.26 -9.60
CA LEU A 11 3.48 -4.56 -11.02
C LEU A 11 2.04 -4.39 -11.51
N ARG A 12 1.07 -4.83 -10.70
CA ARG A 12 -0.34 -4.70 -11.03
C ARG A 12 -0.79 -3.23 -11.06
N ALA A 13 -0.19 -2.36 -10.25
CA ALA A 13 -0.41 -0.92 -10.30
C ALA A 13 0.12 -0.29 -11.60
N ILE A 14 1.30 -0.70 -12.10
CA ILE A 14 1.76 -0.32 -13.46
C ILE A 14 0.72 -0.71 -14.50
N ALA A 15 0.27 -1.97 -14.45
CA ALA A 15 -0.75 -2.48 -15.37
C ALA A 15 -2.05 -1.68 -15.26
N LEU A 16 -2.47 -1.26 -14.06
CA LEU A 16 -3.70 -0.50 -13.85
C LEU A 16 -3.60 0.92 -14.43
N LEU A 17 -2.47 1.60 -14.25
CA LEU A 17 -2.20 2.89 -14.90
C LEU A 17 -2.21 2.74 -16.43
N ARG A 18 -1.55 1.70 -16.95
CA ARG A 18 -1.58 1.39 -18.39
C ARG A 18 -3.02 1.14 -18.89
N ASP A 19 -3.84 0.46 -18.11
CA ASP A 19 -5.23 0.13 -18.45
C ASP A 19 -6.16 1.37 -18.46
N GLU A 20 -5.92 2.36 -17.58
CA GLU A 20 -6.69 3.63 -17.58
C GLU A 20 -6.50 4.41 -18.89
N GLY A 21 -5.32 4.31 -19.52
CA GLY A 21 -5.04 4.90 -20.84
C GLY A 21 -5.07 6.43 -20.89
N SER A 22 -5.08 7.09 -19.73
CA SER A 22 -5.09 8.56 -19.62
C SER A 22 -3.76 9.14 -20.08
N GLN A 23 -3.82 10.13 -20.98
CA GLN A 23 -2.62 10.80 -21.49
C GLN A 23 -1.85 11.57 -20.41
N SER A 24 -2.51 11.96 -19.31
CA SER A 24 -1.89 12.73 -18.21
C SER A 24 -0.72 12.01 -17.54
N HIS A 25 -0.73 10.68 -17.45
CA HIS A 25 0.35 9.92 -16.81
C HIS A 25 0.98 8.89 -17.74
N GLN A 26 0.60 8.87 -19.03
CA GLN A 26 1.08 7.86 -19.97
C GLN A 26 2.60 7.88 -20.12
N TRP A 27 3.19 9.08 -20.16
CA TRP A 27 4.65 9.29 -20.17
C TRP A 27 5.34 8.61 -18.97
N PHE A 28 4.69 8.63 -17.81
CA PHE A 28 5.22 8.09 -16.57
C PHE A 28 5.19 6.56 -16.60
N VAL A 29 4.12 5.97 -17.14
CA VAL A 29 4.04 4.52 -17.35
C VAL A 29 5.08 4.06 -18.36
N ASP A 30 5.28 4.80 -19.45
CA ASP A 30 6.29 4.48 -20.48
C ASP A 30 7.73 4.57 -19.93
N LEU A 31 7.97 5.48 -19.00
CA LEU A 31 9.25 5.61 -18.30
C LEU A 31 9.57 4.38 -17.43
N ILE A 32 8.59 3.84 -16.70
CA ILE A 32 8.83 2.84 -15.64
C ILE A 32 8.56 1.39 -16.07
N GLU A 33 7.64 1.15 -17.01
CA GLU A 33 7.28 -0.19 -17.46
C GLU A 33 8.48 -1.02 -17.96
N PRO A 34 9.43 -0.47 -18.74
CA PRO A 34 10.61 -1.23 -19.18
C PRO A 34 11.43 -1.81 -18.01
N TYR A 35 11.35 -1.18 -16.83
CA TYR A 35 12.05 -1.57 -15.62
C TYR A 35 11.22 -2.44 -14.68
N ALA A 36 9.99 -2.82 -15.05
CA ALA A 36 9.07 -3.61 -14.23
C ALA A 36 9.73 -4.85 -13.62
N LYS A 37 10.61 -5.54 -14.35
CA LYS A 37 11.39 -6.66 -13.81
C LYS A 37 12.57 -6.21 -12.93
N ALA A 38 13.40 -5.31 -13.44
CA ALA A 38 14.66 -4.92 -12.80
C ALA A 38 14.45 -4.16 -11.48
N ALA A 39 13.44 -3.30 -11.43
CA ALA A 39 13.09 -2.47 -10.28
C ALA A 39 12.21 -3.19 -9.25
N ALA A 40 11.68 -4.39 -9.57
CA ALA A 40 10.75 -5.11 -8.69
C ALA A 40 11.32 -5.42 -7.31
N VAL A 41 12.65 -5.58 -7.23
CA VAL A 41 13.39 -5.73 -5.98
C VAL A 41 13.13 -4.59 -5.00
N GLY A 42 12.84 -3.38 -5.51
CA GLY A 42 12.49 -2.21 -4.71
C GLY A 42 11.32 -2.47 -3.77
N ALA A 43 10.36 -3.31 -4.16
CA ALA A 43 9.20 -3.66 -3.34
C ALA A 43 9.56 -4.58 -2.15
N TRP A 44 10.79 -5.10 -2.10
CA TRP A 44 11.30 -5.95 -1.03
C TRP A 44 12.40 -5.30 -0.21
N ILE A 45 13.07 -4.27 -0.76
CA ILE A 45 14.17 -3.57 -0.08
C ILE A 45 13.81 -3.20 1.37
N PRO A 46 12.61 -2.63 1.66
CA PRO A 46 12.27 -2.31 3.04
C PRO A 46 12.36 -3.53 3.99
N ASP A 47 12.00 -4.73 3.54
CA ASP A 47 12.06 -5.95 4.38
C ASP A 47 13.46 -6.53 4.55
N LEU A 48 14.44 -6.13 3.75
CA LEU A 48 15.80 -6.65 3.82
C LEU A 48 16.49 -6.16 5.10
N GLN A 49 17.27 -7.03 5.75
CA GLN A 49 18.00 -6.64 6.97
C GLN A 49 19.03 -5.55 6.68
N GLU A 50 19.58 -5.51 5.47
CA GLU A 50 20.54 -4.52 5.03
C GLU A 50 19.95 -3.11 4.90
N SER A 51 18.66 -2.97 4.58
CA SER A 51 18.02 -1.65 4.52
C SER A 51 17.86 -1.03 5.90
N LYS A 52 17.90 -1.86 6.95
CA LYS A 52 17.85 -1.46 8.36
C LYS A 52 19.20 -1.00 8.92
N LYS A 53 20.29 -1.05 8.14
CA LYS A 53 21.62 -0.63 8.61
C LYS A 53 21.71 0.87 8.94
N GLY A 54 20.85 1.70 8.35
CA GLY A 54 20.80 3.15 8.60
C GLY A 54 19.88 3.58 9.75
N SER A 55 19.07 2.67 10.28
CA SER A 55 17.95 2.96 11.20
C SER A 55 17.85 1.96 12.38
N GLY A 56 18.59 0.85 12.33
CA GLY A 56 18.52 -0.25 13.29
C GLY A 56 17.26 -1.11 13.15
N ASN A 57 16.96 -1.93 14.17
CA ASN A 57 15.70 -2.69 14.27
C ASN A 57 14.43 -1.81 14.37
N LEU A 58 14.59 -0.49 14.24
CA LEU A 58 13.52 0.49 14.39
C LEU A 58 12.67 0.61 13.14
N ASP A 59 13.10 0.15 11.96
CA ASP A 59 12.28 0.18 10.73
C ASP A 59 11.38 -1.06 10.62
N ASN A 60 10.31 -1.09 11.41
CA ASN A 60 9.14 -1.93 11.12
C ASN A 60 8.11 -1.08 10.37
N HIS A 61 7.58 -1.57 9.25
CA HIS A 61 6.65 -0.79 8.42
C HIS A 61 5.21 -0.96 8.94
N VAL A 62 4.92 -0.43 10.13
CA VAL A 62 3.63 -0.63 10.81
C VAL A 62 3.12 0.67 11.43
N LEU A 63 1.80 0.83 11.49
CA LEU A 63 1.14 1.97 12.14
C LEU A 63 0.08 1.48 13.12
N LYS A 64 0.56 0.85 14.20
CA LYS A 64 -0.22 0.11 15.18
C LYS A 64 -1.06 1.03 16.07
N MET A 65 -2.37 1.05 15.85
CA MET A 65 -3.32 1.85 16.62
C MET A 65 -3.85 1.10 17.85
N VAL A 66 -3.91 1.80 18.97
CA VAL A 66 -4.48 1.35 20.25
C VAL A 66 -5.35 2.45 20.87
N PRO A 67 -6.27 2.13 21.80
CA PRO A 67 -7.00 3.15 22.56
C PRO A 67 -6.04 4.15 23.22
N TYR A 68 -6.34 5.43 23.10
CA TYR A 68 -5.49 6.52 23.57
C TYR A 68 -6.16 7.34 24.66
N LEU A 69 -5.53 7.37 25.83
CA LEU A 69 -6.09 8.00 27.04
C LEU A 69 -5.48 9.37 27.37
N GLY A 70 -4.55 9.88 26.56
CA GLY A 70 -3.86 11.14 26.83
C GLY A 70 -4.67 12.42 26.52
N ASP A 71 -4.09 13.57 26.84
CA ASP A 71 -4.77 14.88 26.83
C ASP A 71 -5.34 15.28 25.47
N LEU A 72 -4.73 14.80 24.37
CA LEU A 72 -5.14 15.11 23.01
C LEU A 72 -6.17 14.13 22.44
N LYS A 73 -6.80 13.28 23.26
CA LYS A 73 -7.68 12.19 22.80
C LYS A 73 -8.75 12.60 21.79
N LYS A 74 -9.33 13.80 21.92
CA LYS A 74 -10.34 14.31 20.97
C LYS A 74 -9.84 14.38 19.52
N LYS A 75 -8.53 14.58 19.29
CA LYS A 75 -7.92 14.63 17.96
C LYS A 75 -7.83 13.26 17.28
N PHE A 76 -7.98 12.18 18.05
CA PHE A 76 -7.78 10.80 17.60
C PHE A 76 -9.10 10.04 17.45
N VAL A 77 -10.24 10.74 17.56
CA VAL A 77 -11.57 10.21 17.25
C VAL A 77 -11.86 10.50 15.78
N VAL A 78 -12.15 9.46 15.01
CA VAL A 78 -12.51 9.58 13.59
C VAL A 78 -13.95 9.10 13.42
N LYS A 79 -14.83 9.95 12.90
CA LYS A 79 -16.22 9.58 12.63
C LYS A 79 -16.28 8.61 11.45
N LYS A 80 -17.18 7.63 11.51
CA LYS A 80 -17.38 6.64 10.44
C LYS A 80 -17.65 7.33 9.10
N GLU A 81 -18.55 8.31 9.08
CA GLU A 81 -18.96 9.00 7.86
C GLU A 81 -17.79 9.75 7.21
N LYS A 82 -16.99 10.45 8.02
CA LYS A 82 -15.80 11.16 7.52
C LYS A 82 -14.74 10.19 6.99
N LEU A 83 -14.51 9.06 7.66
CA LEU A 83 -13.59 8.04 7.16
C LEU A 83 -14.05 7.47 5.82
N LEU A 84 -15.35 7.19 5.67
CA LEU A 84 -15.92 6.65 4.43
C LEU A 84 -15.89 7.68 3.29
N GLU A 85 -16.07 8.96 3.59
CA GLU A 85 -15.90 10.07 2.66
C GLU A 85 -14.44 10.15 2.19
N ASP A 86 -13.49 10.15 3.13
CA ASP A 86 -12.05 10.28 2.84
C ASP A 86 -11.48 9.08 2.08
N LEU A 87 -11.97 7.87 2.38
CA LEU A 87 -11.58 6.67 1.63
C LEU A 87 -12.17 6.64 0.21
N GLY A 88 -13.18 7.45 -0.11
CA GLY A 88 -13.83 7.42 -1.42
C GLY A 88 -14.61 6.12 -1.71
N SER A 89 -15.45 6.15 -2.75
CA SER A 89 -16.34 5.04 -3.11
C SER A 89 -15.69 3.93 -3.92
N GLU A 90 -14.51 4.19 -4.48
CA GLU A 90 -13.79 3.32 -5.41
C GLU A 90 -13.09 2.17 -4.68
N ARG A 91 -12.86 2.35 -3.38
CA ARG A 91 -12.26 1.37 -2.47
C ARG A 91 -13.29 0.34 -1.98
N GLN A 92 -12.93 -0.93 -2.08
CA GLN A 92 -13.74 -2.06 -1.61
C GLN A 92 -13.82 -2.10 -0.08
N VAL A 93 -12.77 -1.65 0.62
CA VAL A 93 -12.79 -1.48 2.07
C VAL A 93 -13.87 -0.48 2.49
N THR A 94 -14.06 0.61 1.75
CA THR A 94 -15.17 1.56 2.01
C THR A 94 -16.52 0.86 1.92
N ALA A 95 -16.73 0.01 0.91
CA ALA A 95 -17.97 -0.73 0.75
C ALA A 95 -18.24 -1.68 1.94
N LEU A 96 -17.21 -2.42 2.39
CA LEU A 96 -17.31 -3.30 3.55
C LEU A 96 -17.59 -2.52 4.85
N LEU A 97 -16.86 -1.44 5.10
CA LEU A 97 -17.05 -0.61 6.29
C LEU A 97 -18.42 0.07 6.31
N ARG A 98 -18.95 0.47 5.15
CA ARG A 98 -20.30 1.05 5.05
C ARG A 98 -21.37 0.05 5.47
N GLN A 99 -21.21 -1.22 5.10
CA GLN A 99 -22.16 -2.29 5.42
C GLN A 99 -21.97 -2.85 6.84
N ASP A 100 -20.79 -2.65 7.45
CA ASP A 100 -20.47 -3.14 8.78
C ASP A 100 -21.46 -2.66 9.85
N GLN A 101 -21.92 -3.60 10.66
CA GLN A 101 -22.73 -3.40 11.87
C GLN A 101 -22.03 -3.94 13.13
N SER A 102 -20.83 -4.52 13.01
CA SER A 102 -20.11 -5.12 14.14
C SER A 102 -19.45 -4.07 15.03
N LEU A 103 -19.02 -2.94 14.46
CA LEU A 103 -18.46 -1.82 15.20
C LEU A 103 -19.54 -0.81 15.58
N ASP A 104 -19.79 -0.68 16.88
CA ASP A 104 -20.83 0.21 17.41
C ASP A 104 -20.36 1.66 17.55
N SER A 105 -21.29 2.54 17.92
CA SER A 105 -21.00 3.97 18.12
C SER A 105 -19.91 4.20 19.18
N ALA A 106 -19.84 3.35 20.21
CA ALA A 106 -18.81 3.47 21.24
C ALA A 106 -17.41 3.20 20.68
N TRP A 107 -17.24 2.21 19.79
CA TRP A 107 -15.99 1.99 19.08
C TRP A 107 -15.61 3.20 18.23
N TRP A 108 -16.53 3.74 17.42
CA TRP A 108 -16.25 4.92 16.57
C TRP A 108 -15.97 6.22 17.37
N GLN A 109 -16.45 6.31 18.62
CA GLN A 109 -16.14 7.42 19.52
C GLN A 109 -14.84 7.20 20.31
N THR A 110 -14.23 6.01 20.23
CA THR A 110 -13.00 5.70 20.94
C THR A 110 -11.82 6.39 20.26
N PRO A 111 -11.00 7.15 21.00
CA PRO A 111 -9.79 7.76 20.46
C PRO A 111 -8.73 6.69 20.23
N TYR A 112 -8.33 6.47 18.98
CA TYR A 112 -7.28 5.50 18.64
C TYR A 112 -6.04 6.22 18.16
N LYS A 113 -4.87 5.94 18.72
CA LYS A 113 -3.60 6.55 18.31
C LYS A 113 -2.58 5.46 18.01
N ALA A 114 -1.79 5.67 16.95
CA ALA A 114 -0.54 4.93 16.77
C ALA A 114 0.63 5.71 17.39
N ASP A 115 1.57 5.00 17.99
CA ASP A 115 2.80 5.56 18.56
C ASP A 115 4.03 4.88 17.96
N PRO A 116 4.25 5.03 16.63
CA PRO A 116 5.35 4.37 15.94
C PRO A 116 6.70 4.86 16.49
N SER A 117 7.66 3.95 16.63
CA SER A 117 9.05 4.36 16.87
C SER A 117 9.58 5.14 15.65
N PRO A 118 10.64 5.97 15.82
CA PRO A 118 11.29 6.62 14.69
C PRO A 118 11.59 5.62 13.56
N GLY A 119 11.21 5.97 12.33
CA GLY A 119 11.36 5.09 11.16
C GLY A 119 10.15 4.20 10.83
N GLN A 120 9.24 3.94 11.78
CA GLN A 120 8.09 3.05 11.56
C GLN A 120 6.89 3.70 10.89
N HIS A 121 6.85 5.03 10.84
CA HIS A 121 5.66 5.76 10.43
C HIS A 121 5.45 5.68 8.92
N LEU A 122 4.58 4.77 8.48
CA LEU A 122 4.23 4.48 7.07
C LEU A 122 3.98 5.77 6.25
N ALA A 123 3.15 6.68 6.74
CA ALA A 123 2.84 7.93 6.04
C ALA A 123 4.07 8.85 5.85
N ASN A 124 4.97 8.93 6.83
CA ASN A 124 6.21 9.72 6.70
C ASN A 124 7.12 9.12 5.63
N ARG A 125 7.24 7.79 5.57
CA ARG A 125 8.06 7.09 4.57
C ARG A 125 7.49 7.27 3.16
N ALA A 126 6.18 7.10 2.99
CA ALA A 126 5.52 7.29 1.71
C ALA A 126 5.61 8.74 1.20
N MET A 127 5.40 9.73 2.08
CA MET A 127 5.59 11.14 1.74
C MET A 127 7.04 11.44 1.37
N ALA A 128 8.01 11.00 2.16
CA ALA A 128 9.43 11.21 1.88
C ALA A 128 9.84 10.62 0.54
N LEU A 129 9.48 9.36 0.27
CA LEU A 129 9.77 8.71 -1.01
C LEU A 129 9.08 9.41 -2.18
N THR A 130 7.84 9.88 -2.00
CA THR A 130 7.14 10.65 -3.03
C THR A 130 7.89 11.92 -3.40
N ILE A 131 8.36 12.69 -2.41
CA ILE A 131 9.18 13.89 -2.66
C ILE A 131 10.51 13.50 -3.33
N THR A 132 11.20 12.47 -2.82
CA THR A 132 12.44 11.97 -3.43
C THR A 132 12.25 11.57 -4.90
N ILE A 133 11.16 10.89 -5.24
CA ILE A 133 10.88 10.49 -6.63
C ILE A 133 10.66 11.72 -7.51
N LYS A 134 9.92 12.73 -7.03
CA LYS A 134 9.74 14.00 -7.75
C LYS A 134 11.09 14.69 -7.99
N ASP A 135 11.96 14.72 -6.99
CA ASP A 135 13.31 15.29 -7.13
C ASP A 135 14.18 14.50 -8.12
N LEU A 136 14.11 13.16 -8.09
CA LEU A 136 14.82 12.30 -9.05
C LEU A 136 14.32 12.50 -10.49
N LEU A 137 13.02 12.75 -10.69
CA LEU A 137 12.46 13.07 -11.99
C LEU A 137 12.96 14.43 -12.50
N ILE A 138 12.99 15.45 -11.63
CA ILE A 138 13.53 16.78 -11.94
C ILE A 138 15.02 16.70 -12.29
N LEU A 139 15.80 15.95 -11.50
CA LEU A 139 17.24 15.72 -11.67
C LEU A 139 17.56 14.56 -12.62
N GLY A 140 16.59 14.13 -13.42
CA GLY A 140 16.74 13.00 -14.32
C GLY A 140 17.68 13.29 -15.49
N ASN A 141 18.39 12.26 -15.95
CA ASN A 141 19.21 12.29 -17.15
C ASN A 141 18.37 12.63 -18.41
N GLN A 142 19.03 12.82 -19.56
CA GLN A 142 18.33 13.16 -20.81
C GLN A 142 17.19 12.18 -21.15
N GLN A 143 17.36 10.88 -20.87
CA GLN A 143 16.33 9.89 -21.17
C GLN A 143 15.08 10.08 -20.30
N ILE A 144 15.20 10.54 -19.05
CA ILE A 144 14.04 10.96 -18.24
C ILE A 144 13.43 12.25 -18.79
N GLN A 145 14.27 13.24 -19.12
CA GLN A 145 13.81 14.53 -19.63
C GLN A 145 13.03 14.40 -20.95
N ASP A 146 13.35 13.39 -21.76
CA ASP A 146 12.63 13.10 -23.01
C ASP A 146 11.17 12.66 -22.78
N TYR A 147 10.83 12.12 -21.59
CA TYR A 147 9.46 11.76 -21.21
C TYR A 147 8.75 12.86 -20.40
N LEU A 148 9.50 13.62 -19.60
CA LEU A 148 8.93 14.54 -18.62
C LEU A 148 8.15 15.68 -19.32
N PRO A 149 6.88 15.94 -18.94
CA PRO A 149 6.18 17.11 -19.44
C PRO A 149 6.86 18.41 -18.99
N GLY A 150 7.01 19.36 -19.91
CA GLY A 150 7.67 20.64 -19.65
C GLY A 150 9.19 20.61 -19.86
N LYS A 151 9.90 21.56 -19.24
CA LYS A 151 11.36 21.67 -19.33
C LYS A 151 11.95 22.05 -17.98
N VAL A 152 12.99 21.33 -17.54
CA VAL A 152 13.80 21.69 -16.38
C VAL A 152 14.99 22.55 -16.86
N SER A 153 14.92 23.86 -16.65
CA SER A 153 15.86 24.81 -17.28
C SER A 153 17.30 24.70 -16.80
N PHE A 154 17.52 24.28 -15.55
CA PHE A 154 18.87 24.23 -14.93
C PHE A 154 19.59 22.90 -15.18
N ILE A 155 18.97 21.93 -15.86
CA ILE A 155 19.55 20.58 -16.02
C ILE A 155 20.89 20.60 -16.78
N GLY A 156 21.08 21.61 -17.65
CA GLY A 156 22.33 21.82 -18.39
C GLY A 156 23.52 22.26 -17.51
N ASP A 157 23.25 22.78 -16.31
CA ASP A 157 24.26 23.24 -15.35
C ASP A 157 24.66 22.14 -14.34
N VAL A 158 23.94 21.01 -14.33
CA VAL A 158 24.19 19.89 -13.42
C VAL A 158 25.22 18.93 -14.04
N ASP A 159 26.17 18.42 -13.23
CA ASP A 159 27.12 17.40 -13.67
C ASP A 159 26.35 16.15 -14.12
N LYS A 160 26.58 15.71 -15.36
CA LYS A 160 25.91 14.54 -15.96
C LYS A 160 26.08 13.26 -15.16
N ASN A 161 27.16 13.13 -14.38
CA ASN A 161 27.40 11.96 -13.53
C ASN A 161 26.57 11.98 -12.23
N THR A 162 25.87 13.08 -11.95
CA THR A 162 25.02 13.25 -10.77
C THR A 162 23.53 13.15 -11.09
N LEU A 163 23.19 12.99 -12.37
CA LEU A 163 21.81 12.88 -12.84
C LEU A 163 21.23 11.49 -12.56
N ALA A 164 19.96 11.46 -12.15
CA ALA A 164 19.25 10.23 -11.87
C ALA A 164 18.96 9.45 -13.16
N ARG A 165 18.89 8.13 -13.04
CA ARG A 165 18.56 7.20 -14.13
C ARG A 165 17.17 6.60 -13.93
N GLN A 166 16.55 6.12 -15.00
CA GLN A 166 15.19 5.58 -14.94
C GLN A 166 15.08 4.38 -14.00
N GLU A 167 16.10 3.52 -13.95
CA GLU A 167 16.11 2.38 -13.02
C GLU A 167 16.10 2.80 -11.56
N GLU A 168 16.68 3.96 -11.22
CA GLU A 168 16.69 4.51 -9.87
C GLU A 168 15.30 5.03 -9.52
N VAL A 169 14.69 5.84 -10.39
CA VAL A 169 13.30 6.31 -10.24
C VAL A 169 12.35 5.13 -10.06
N ALA A 170 12.44 4.12 -10.92
CA ALA A 170 11.61 2.92 -10.85
C ALA A 170 11.84 2.17 -9.52
N THR A 171 13.09 1.99 -9.09
CA THR A 171 13.38 1.31 -7.81
C THR A 171 12.74 2.02 -6.62
N PHE A 172 12.82 3.35 -6.56
CA PHE A 172 12.19 4.15 -5.50
C PHE A 172 10.65 4.09 -5.55
N LEU A 173 10.05 4.02 -6.74
CA LEU A 173 8.60 3.81 -6.87
C LEU A 173 8.16 2.44 -6.34
N PHE A 174 8.91 1.38 -6.65
CA PHE A 174 8.65 0.07 -6.08
C PHE A 174 8.85 0.06 -4.55
N MET A 175 9.85 0.78 -4.02
CA MET A 175 9.97 0.98 -2.57
C MET A 175 8.77 1.72 -1.97
N LEU A 176 8.28 2.77 -2.63
CA LEU A 176 7.08 3.51 -2.21
C LEU A 176 5.86 2.57 -2.15
N SER A 177 5.68 1.72 -3.17
CA SER A 177 4.57 0.77 -3.22
C SER A 177 4.50 -0.19 -2.02
N HIS A 178 5.66 -0.54 -1.45
CA HIS A 178 5.74 -1.36 -0.25
C HIS A 178 5.03 -0.71 0.93
N PHE A 179 5.38 0.56 1.22
CA PHE A 179 4.78 1.30 2.33
C PHE A 179 3.28 1.55 2.12
N ILE A 180 2.86 1.82 0.89
CA ILE A 180 1.43 1.99 0.53
C ILE A 180 0.65 0.70 0.78
N ALA A 181 1.18 -0.44 0.31
CA ALA A 181 0.55 -1.74 0.52
C ALA A 181 0.44 -2.10 2.01
N ASP A 182 1.46 -1.79 2.81
CA ASP A 182 1.47 -2.06 4.25
C ASP A 182 0.52 -1.15 5.04
N ALA A 183 0.28 0.09 4.60
CA ALA A 183 -0.80 0.89 5.16
C ALA A 183 -2.18 0.28 4.88
N GLY A 184 -2.33 -0.40 3.73
CA GLY A 184 -3.52 -1.18 3.40
C GLY A 184 -3.67 -2.47 4.21
N MET A 185 -2.65 -2.94 4.93
CA MET A 185 -2.64 -4.23 5.61
C MET A 185 -3.28 -4.14 7.01
N PRO A 186 -4.42 -4.80 7.28
CA PRO A 186 -5.15 -4.63 8.55
C PRO A 186 -4.33 -4.95 9.81
N CYS A 187 -3.56 -6.05 9.79
CA CYS A 187 -2.70 -6.41 10.92
C CYS A 187 -1.48 -5.50 11.09
N HIS A 188 -1.13 -4.63 10.15
CA HIS A 188 -0.09 -3.62 10.35
C HIS A 188 -0.62 -2.37 11.07
N CYS A 189 -1.94 -2.20 11.07
CA CYS A 189 -2.62 -1.03 11.59
C CYS A 189 -3.26 -1.25 12.97
N ASP A 190 -3.42 -2.51 13.40
CA ASP A 190 -4.02 -2.87 14.69
C ASP A 190 -2.94 -3.25 15.73
N GLY A 191 -2.98 -2.62 16.90
CA GLY A 191 -2.03 -2.82 17.99
C GLY A 191 -2.23 -4.08 18.85
N ARG A 192 -3.27 -4.89 18.61
CA ARG A 192 -3.52 -6.12 19.40
C ARG A 192 -2.48 -7.20 19.15
N VAL A 193 -2.17 -8.00 20.19
CA VAL A 193 -1.15 -9.06 20.14
C VAL A 193 -1.41 -10.10 19.05
N LEU A 194 -2.68 -10.46 18.81
CA LEU A 194 -3.09 -11.41 17.76
C LEU A 194 -2.64 -11.00 16.35
N THR A 195 -2.49 -9.70 16.11
CA THR A 195 -2.11 -9.14 14.80
C THR A 195 -0.59 -9.04 14.62
N ASN A 196 0.18 -9.29 15.67
CA ASN A 196 1.63 -9.41 15.54
C ASN A 196 1.97 -10.69 14.78
N TYR A 197 3.14 -10.72 14.15
CA TYR A 197 3.56 -11.91 13.38
C TYR A 197 3.59 -13.20 14.21
N LYS A 198 3.91 -13.09 15.51
CA LYS A 198 3.86 -14.20 16.49
C LYS A 198 2.43 -14.60 16.88
N GLY A 199 1.46 -13.70 16.72
CA GLY A 199 0.04 -13.90 17.04
C GLY A 199 -0.75 -14.72 16.01
N LYS A 200 -0.06 -15.32 15.03
CA LYS A 200 -0.57 -16.20 13.96
C LYS A 200 -1.42 -15.53 12.88
N LEU A 201 -2.34 -14.61 13.20
CA LEU A 201 -3.29 -14.06 12.22
C LEU A 201 -2.58 -13.39 11.04
N HIS A 202 -1.61 -12.52 11.32
CA HIS A 202 -0.80 -11.84 10.29
C HIS A 202 -0.11 -12.85 9.37
N LYS A 203 0.62 -13.82 9.94
CA LYS A 203 1.34 -14.84 9.17
C LYS A 203 0.40 -15.71 8.32
N GLN A 204 -0.79 -16.04 8.83
CA GLN A 204 -1.78 -16.86 8.13
C GLN A 204 -2.41 -16.10 6.97
N LEU A 205 -2.75 -14.81 7.15
CA LEU A 205 -3.24 -13.95 6.08
C LEU A 205 -2.23 -13.83 4.94
N GLU A 206 -0.98 -13.52 5.26
CA GLU A 206 0.07 -13.43 4.26
C GLU A 206 0.27 -14.75 3.52
N ALA A 207 0.31 -15.88 4.22
CA ALA A 207 0.46 -17.19 3.60
C ALA A 207 -0.71 -17.54 2.67
N ARG A 208 -1.94 -17.14 3.04
CA ARG A 208 -3.14 -17.34 2.21
C ARG A 208 -3.07 -16.54 0.92
N TRP A 209 -2.72 -15.24 0.99
CA TRP A 209 -2.59 -14.39 -0.20
C TRP A 209 -1.47 -14.89 -1.11
N ASP A 210 -0.33 -15.22 -0.53
CA ASP A 210 0.82 -15.79 -1.21
C ASP A 210 0.47 -17.03 -2.03
N LYS A 211 -0.25 -17.98 -1.42
CA LYS A 211 -0.71 -19.20 -2.08
C LYS A 211 -1.59 -18.88 -3.29
N LYS A 212 -2.48 -17.89 -3.17
CA LYS A 212 -3.35 -17.48 -4.27
C LYS A 212 -2.58 -16.76 -5.38
N ILE A 213 -1.68 -15.84 -5.04
CA ILE A 213 -0.85 -15.10 -6.00
C ILE A 213 -0.01 -16.08 -6.84
N GLY A 214 0.60 -17.09 -6.21
CA GLY A 214 1.38 -18.14 -6.88
C GLY A 214 2.88 -17.84 -6.95
N THR A 215 3.71 -18.80 -7.34
CA THR A 215 5.18 -18.71 -7.14
C THR A 215 5.90 -17.82 -8.16
N PHE A 216 5.27 -17.45 -9.28
CA PHE A 216 5.92 -16.66 -10.35
C PHE A 216 6.57 -15.35 -9.85
N PHE A 217 6.02 -14.72 -8.82
CA PHE A 217 6.52 -13.46 -8.25
C PHE A 217 7.47 -13.66 -7.06
N GLU A 218 7.86 -14.91 -6.76
CA GLU A 218 8.96 -15.21 -5.84
C GLU A 218 10.29 -14.78 -6.47
N LYS A 219 11.23 -14.38 -5.63
CA LYS A 219 12.46 -13.71 -6.07
C LYS A 219 13.24 -14.51 -7.11
N GLU A 220 13.45 -15.79 -6.86
CA GLU A 220 14.24 -16.68 -7.71
C GLU A 220 13.56 -16.86 -9.08
N ASP A 221 12.28 -17.25 -9.09
CA ASP A 221 11.50 -17.48 -10.30
C ASP A 221 11.36 -16.20 -11.13
N PHE A 222 11.04 -15.09 -10.46
CA PHE A 222 10.78 -13.80 -11.11
C PHE A 222 12.05 -13.24 -11.76
N LEU A 223 13.18 -13.26 -11.06
CA LEU A 223 14.44 -12.72 -11.60
C LEU A 223 15.02 -13.60 -12.72
N GLN A 224 14.76 -14.91 -12.71
CA GLN A 224 15.19 -15.83 -13.78
C GLN A 224 14.27 -15.85 -15.01
N SER A 225 13.04 -15.35 -14.87
CA SER A 225 12.07 -15.26 -15.98
C SER A 225 12.64 -14.56 -17.21
N LYS A 226 12.37 -15.09 -18.40
CA LYS A 226 12.75 -14.45 -19.69
C LYS A 226 11.62 -13.61 -20.29
N LEU A 227 10.54 -13.40 -19.53
CA LEU A 227 9.39 -12.62 -19.99
C LEU A 227 9.76 -11.16 -20.20
N SER A 228 9.18 -10.55 -21.24
CA SER A 228 9.25 -9.10 -21.44
C SER A 228 8.43 -8.35 -20.37
N ALA A 229 8.64 -7.04 -20.24
CA ALA A 229 7.83 -6.21 -19.34
C ALA A 229 6.32 -6.35 -19.65
N LYS A 230 5.95 -6.31 -20.93
CA LYS A 230 4.56 -6.50 -21.38
C LYS A 230 3.99 -7.86 -20.96
N ASP A 231 4.76 -8.93 -21.11
CA ASP A 231 4.33 -10.28 -20.72
C ASP A 231 4.20 -10.41 -19.19
N ILE A 232 5.07 -9.74 -18.43
CA ILE A 232 4.95 -9.65 -16.96
C ILE A 232 3.65 -8.92 -16.58
N LEU A 233 3.33 -7.81 -17.25
CA LEU A 233 2.08 -7.10 -17.00
C LEU A 233 0.84 -7.92 -17.42
N ALA A 234 0.94 -8.78 -18.43
CA ALA A 234 -0.14 -9.74 -18.73
C ALA A 234 -0.29 -10.75 -17.58
N LYS A 235 0.83 -11.28 -17.05
CA LYS A 235 0.84 -12.24 -15.94
C LYS A 235 0.24 -11.71 -14.65
N VAL A 236 0.45 -10.43 -14.33
CA VAL A 236 -0.09 -9.85 -13.08
C VAL A 236 -1.61 -9.71 -13.13
N ARG A 237 -2.19 -9.50 -14.32
CA ARG A 237 -3.65 -9.46 -14.54
C ARG A 237 -4.30 -10.84 -14.40
N GLU A 238 -3.58 -11.93 -14.70
CA GLU A 238 -4.10 -13.30 -14.49
C GLU A 238 -4.44 -13.58 -13.02
N VAL A 239 -3.78 -12.89 -12.08
CA VAL A 239 -4.05 -13.01 -10.65
C VAL A 239 -5.39 -12.38 -10.24
N ASP A 240 -5.87 -11.36 -10.96
CA ASP A 240 -7.14 -10.67 -10.66
C ASP A 240 -8.32 -11.67 -10.60
N ALA A 241 -8.34 -12.63 -11.52
CA ALA A 241 -9.37 -13.68 -11.57
C ALA A 241 -9.39 -14.56 -10.30
N LYS A 242 -8.23 -14.78 -9.67
CA LYS A 242 -8.12 -15.60 -8.44
C LYS A 242 -8.72 -14.90 -7.22
N PHE A 243 -8.81 -13.57 -7.26
CA PHE A 243 -9.42 -12.75 -6.22
C PHE A 243 -10.78 -12.16 -6.65
N LYS A 244 -11.24 -12.46 -7.88
CA LYS A 244 -12.46 -11.87 -8.48
C LYS A 244 -12.41 -10.34 -8.43
N MET A 245 -11.24 -9.75 -8.69
CA MET A 245 -11.05 -8.31 -8.67
C MET A 245 -11.45 -7.70 -10.02
N THR A 246 -12.09 -6.55 -9.95
CA THR A 246 -12.39 -5.69 -11.08
C THR A 246 -12.10 -4.26 -10.69
N PHE A 247 -11.31 -3.56 -11.48
CA PHE A 247 -11.02 -2.14 -11.26
C PHE A 247 -11.94 -1.29 -12.12
N GLN A 248 -12.28 -0.09 -11.63
CA GLN A 248 -12.97 0.91 -12.44
C GLN A 248 -12.04 1.41 -13.55
N PRO A 249 -12.58 1.87 -14.70
CA PRO A 249 -11.75 2.37 -15.80
C PRO A 249 -10.90 3.58 -15.43
N ALA A 250 -11.40 4.44 -14.54
CA ALA A 250 -10.70 5.64 -14.07
C ALA A 250 -10.13 5.41 -12.67
N ILE A 251 -8.86 5.77 -12.50
CA ILE A 251 -8.20 5.81 -11.19
C ILE A 251 -8.52 7.19 -10.59
N PRO A 252 -9.08 7.27 -9.36
CA PRO A 252 -9.36 8.56 -8.74
C PRO A 252 -8.07 9.33 -8.44
N ASP A 253 -8.13 10.66 -8.54
CA ASP A 253 -7.06 11.52 -8.04
C ASP A 253 -7.09 11.59 -6.51
N LEU A 254 -5.99 12.01 -5.89
CA LEU A 254 -6.04 12.43 -4.50
C LEU A 254 -6.88 13.70 -4.37
N ASP A 255 -7.59 13.82 -3.25
CA ASP A 255 -8.32 15.05 -2.95
C ASP A 255 -7.35 16.26 -2.92
N LYS A 256 -7.78 17.42 -3.38
CA LYS A 256 -6.92 18.60 -3.56
C LYS A 256 -6.32 19.10 -2.25
N ASP A 257 -7.02 18.87 -1.15
CA ASP A 257 -6.57 19.22 0.20
C ASP A 257 -5.87 18.04 0.92
N HIS A 258 -5.72 16.89 0.25
CA HIS A 258 -5.04 15.70 0.78
C HIS A 258 -3.69 15.48 0.10
N ASP A 259 -2.62 15.64 0.89
CA ASP A 259 -1.30 15.15 0.49
C ASP A 259 -1.18 13.63 0.69
N VAL A 260 -0.05 13.08 0.25
CA VAL A 260 0.27 11.65 0.41
C VAL A 260 0.28 11.24 1.89
N TRP A 261 0.63 12.14 2.81
CA TRP A 261 0.64 11.80 4.22
C TRP A 261 -0.78 11.58 4.76
N ASN A 262 -1.70 12.51 4.47
CA ASN A 262 -3.11 12.41 4.85
C ASN A 262 -3.75 11.17 4.22
N GLU A 263 -3.51 10.93 2.94
CA GLU A 263 -4.01 9.75 2.23
C GLU A 263 -3.57 8.44 2.90
N MET A 264 -2.28 8.34 3.24
CA MET A 264 -1.72 7.17 3.91
C MET A 264 -2.32 6.96 5.32
N MET A 265 -2.60 8.04 6.05
CA MET A 265 -3.28 7.96 7.33
C MET A 265 -4.73 7.49 7.18
N THR A 266 -5.45 7.97 6.16
CA THR A 266 -6.81 7.54 5.83
C THR A 266 -6.85 6.06 5.48
N ILE A 267 -5.95 5.58 4.61
CA ILE A 267 -5.82 4.16 4.25
C ILE A 267 -5.57 3.33 5.51
N ALA A 268 -4.59 3.70 6.34
CA ALA A 268 -4.27 2.97 7.55
C ALA A 268 -5.46 2.93 8.54
N ARG A 269 -6.21 4.02 8.67
CA ARG A 269 -7.43 4.07 9.48
C ARG A 269 -8.53 3.15 8.96
N GLY A 270 -8.72 3.10 7.65
CA GLY A 270 -9.63 2.15 6.99
C GLY A 270 -9.23 0.70 7.27
N SER A 271 -7.95 0.38 7.12
CA SER A 271 -7.41 -0.96 7.38
C SER A 271 -7.49 -1.36 8.87
N PHE A 272 -7.30 -0.41 9.78
CA PHE A 272 -7.52 -0.62 11.22
C PHE A 272 -8.99 -0.91 11.55
N ALA A 273 -9.92 -0.13 10.98
CA ALA A 273 -11.34 -0.39 11.14
C ALA A 273 -11.71 -1.77 10.59
N LEU A 274 -11.20 -2.14 9.40
CA LEU A 274 -11.45 -3.46 8.82
C LEU A 274 -10.88 -4.60 9.69
N SER A 275 -9.70 -4.41 10.30
CA SER A 275 -9.15 -5.37 11.27
C SER A 275 -10.09 -5.57 12.46
N SER A 276 -10.68 -4.47 12.94
CA SER A 276 -11.64 -4.49 14.03
C SER A 276 -12.99 -5.09 13.62
N VAL A 277 -13.37 -5.02 12.34
CA VAL A 277 -14.56 -5.74 11.83
C VAL A 277 -14.34 -7.25 11.89
N ILE A 278 -13.25 -7.76 11.32
CA ILE A 278 -13.02 -9.22 11.26
C ILE A 278 -12.74 -9.84 12.64
N VAL A 279 -12.16 -9.07 13.56
CA VAL A 279 -11.97 -9.46 14.96
C VAL A 279 -12.39 -8.28 15.84
N PRO A 280 -13.64 -8.22 16.32
CA PRO A 280 -14.10 -7.12 17.18
C PRO A 280 -13.31 -7.04 18.48
N PRO A 281 -12.92 -5.84 18.96
CA PRO A 281 -12.26 -5.68 20.27
C PRO A 281 -13.09 -6.19 21.45
N LYS A 282 -14.42 -6.26 21.32
CA LYS A 282 -15.30 -6.90 22.31
C LYS A 282 -15.06 -8.42 22.43
N LYS A 283 -14.59 -9.06 21.36
CA LYS A 283 -14.26 -10.49 21.32
C LYS A 283 -12.83 -10.73 21.79
N ILE A 284 -11.87 -9.93 21.33
CA ILE A 284 -10.47 -9.97 21.76
C ILE A 284 -10.02 -8.53 22.07
N PRO A 285 -10.02 -8.15 23.36
CA PRO A 285 -9.61 -6.82 23.85
C PRO A 285 -8.14 -6.46 23.56
N TYR A 286 -7.79 -5.18 23.75
CA TYR A 286 -6.43 -4.67 23.52
C TYR A 286 -5.40 -5.10 24.56
N ASP A 287 -5.86 -5.44 25.76
CA ASP A 287 -5.08 -5.94 26.88
C ASP A 287 -5.08 -7.48 26.96
N SER A 288 -5.69 -8.17 25.98
CA SER A 288 -5.69 -9.62 25.88
C SER A 288 -4.50 -10.17 25.10
N ASP A 289 -3.95 -11.28 25.58
CA ASP A 289 -2.97 -12.12 24.89
C ASP A 289 -3.62 -13.25 24.07
N ASP A 290 -4.96 -13.29 24.02
CA ASP A 290 -5.70 -14.31 23.27
C ASP A 290 -5.36 -14.26 21.78
N LEU A 291 -5.24 -15.44 21.19
CA LEU A 291 -4.97 -15.62 19.78
C LEU A 291 -6.19 -16.21 19.09
N ILE A 292 -6.34 -15.91 17.81
CA ILE A 292 -7.38 -16.49 16.95
C ILE A 292 -6.76 -16.95 15.65
N SER A 293 -7.15 -18.12 15.17
CA SER A 293 -6.74 -18.59 13.85
C SER A 293 -7.58 -17.96 12.75
N LEU A 294 -7.01 -17.89 11.55
CA LEU A 294 -7.70 -17.37 10.37
C LEU A 294 -8.99 -18.13 10.05
N ASP A 295 -9.01 -19.44 10.27
CA ASP A 295 -10.19 -20.28 10.05
C ASP A 295 -11.31 -19.94 11.03
N GLU A 296 -10.97 -19.63 12.30
CA GLU A 296 -11.93 -19.16 13.29
C GLU A 296 -12.43 -17.74 13.01
N VAL A 297 -11.60 -16.88 12.40
CA VAL A 297 -12.02 -15.54 11.97
C VAL A 297 -13.08 -15.63 10.88
N PHE A 298 -12.89 -16.53 9.90
CA PHE A 298 -13.77 -16.65 8.73
C PHE A 298 -14.76 -17.83 8.79
N ALA A 299 -15.04 -18.35 9.99
CA ALA A 299 -16.10 -19.34 10.18
C ALA A 299 -17.46 -18.75 9.78
N ALA A 300 -18.22 -19.49 8.96
CA ALA A 300 -19.39 -18.98 8.22
C ALA A 300 -20.53 -18.42 9.09
N ASP A 301 -20.62 -18.83 10.35
CA ASP A 301 -21.62 -18.40 11.32
C ASP A 301 -21.19 -17.19 12.17
N LYS A 302 -19.93 -16.77 12.08
CA LYS A 302 -19.30 -15.81 13.01
C LYS A 302 -18.65 -14.61 12.32
N ALA A 303 -18.40 -14.68 11.02
CA ALA A 303 -17.67 -13.66 10.29
C ALA A 303 -18.62 -12.59 9.73
N PRO A 304 -18.42 -11.29 10.05
CA PRO A 304 -19.20 -10.20 9.45
C PRO A 304 -18.88 -9.98 7.97
N VAL A 305 -17.75 -10.51 7.49
CA VAL A 305 -17.30 -10.48 6.09
C VAL A 305 -16.70 -11.84 5.75
N SER A 306 -17.00 -12.39 4.57
CA SER A 306 -16.37 -13.65 4.15
C SER A 306 -14.88 -13.48 3.89
N GLY A 307 -14.10 -14.55 4.05
CA GLY A 307 -12.66 -14.50 3.76
C GLY A 307 -12.34 -14.16 2.29
N GLU A 308 -13.23 -14.46 1.34
CA GLU A 308 -13.06 -14.05 -0.06
C GLU A 308 -13.27 -12.55 -0.26
N GLU A 309 -14.30 -11.99 0.35
CA GLU A 309 -14.57 -10.55 0.30
C GLU A 309 -13.47 -9.75 0.97
N PHE A 310 -12.97 -10.23 2.11
CA PHE A 310 -11.85 -9.63 2.80
C PHE A 310 -10.57 -9.65 1.95
N ASP A 311 -10.19 -10.82 1.40
CA ASP A 311 -9.02 -10.96 0.54
C ASP A 311 -9.11 -10.01 -0.66
N ARG A 312 -10.28 -10.00 -1.33
CA ARG A 312 -10.53 -9.15 -2.48
C ARG A 312 -10.40 -7.68 -2.11
N ALA A 313 -11.02 -7.25 -1.01
CA ALA A 313 -11.02 -5.84 -0.63
C ALA A 313 -9.62 -5.32 -0.31
N VAL A 314 -8.85 -6.06 0.51
CA VAL A 314 -7.51 -5.65 0.91
C VAL A 314 -6.56 -5.58 -0.29
N LEU A 315 -6.57 -6.59 -1.16
CA LEU A 315 -5.63 -6.65 -2.29
C LEU A 315 -6.05 -5.74 -3.44
N HIS A 316 -7.35 -5.59 -3.71
CA HIS A 316 -7.85 -4.61 -4.67
C HIS A 316 -7.42 -3.21 -4.25
N ASP A 317 -7.70 -2.82 -3.00
CA ASP A 317 -7.42 -1.47 -2.54
C ASP A 317 -5.91 -1.23 -2.45
N ALA A 318 -5.09 -2.24 -2.11
CA ALA A 318 -3.64 -2.10 -2.16
C ALA A 318 -3.13 -1.75 -3.57
N VAL A 319 -3.62 -2.42 -4.63
CA VAL A 319 -3.29 -2.05 -6.02
C VAL A 319 -3.77 -0.65 -6.36
N LEU A 320 -5.02 -0.33 -6.02
CA LEU A 320 -5.63 0.96 -6.32
C LEU A 320 -4.87 2.10 -5.64
N ASN A 321 -4.55 1.96 -4.35
CA ASN A 321 -3.82 2.97 -3.57
C ASN A 321 -2.42 3.24 -4.15
N ILE A 322 -1.71 2.19 -4.59
CA ILE A 322 -0.40 2.36 -5.24
C ILE A 322 -0.58 3.15 -6.54
N ALA A 323 -1.55 2.77 -7.38
CA ALA A 323 -1.82 3.43 -8.64
C ALA A 323 -2.23 4.91 -8.45
N MET A 324 -3.07 5.21 -7.45
CA MET A 324 -3.49 6.58 -7.12
C MET A 324 -2.29 7.46 -6.72
N ILE A 325 -1.41 6.97 -5.83
CA ILE A 325 -0.26 7.76 -5.37
C ILE A 325 0.77 7.92 -6.51
N TRP A 326 0.98 6.90 -7.34
CA TRP A 326 1.84 7.01 -8.52
C TRP A 326 1.28 7.97 -9.57
N LYS A 327 -0.04 7.94 -9.81
CA LYS A 327 -0.73 8.93 -10.63
C LYS A 327 -0.55 10.34 -10.08
N HIS A 328 -0.64 10.52 -8.75
CA HIS A 328 -0.37 11.80 -8.11
C HIS A 328 1.07 12.28 -8.32
N VAL A 329 2.07 11.38 -8.31
CA VAL A 329 3.45 11.73 -8.66
C VAL A 329 3.53 12.23 -10.10
N ALA A 330 2.93 11.51 -11.06
CA ALA A 330 2.95 11.87 -12.47
C ALA A 330 2.23 13.21 -12.73
N ASN A 331 1.06 13.41 -12.12
CA ASN A 331 0.25 14.62 -12.29
C ASN A 331 0.90 15.88 -11.73
N ALA A 332 1.93 15.76 -10.89
CA ALA A 332 2.68 16.92 -10.41
C ALA A 332 3.50 17.64 -11.51
N PHE A 333 3.60 17.06 -12.71
CA PHE A 333 4.36 17.61 -13.83
C PHE A 333 3.49 18.11 -15.00
N ASN A 334 2.16 17.97 -14.93
CA ASN A 334 1.22 18.44 -15.95
C ASN A 334 0.68 19.85 -15.65
#